data_AF-A0A3E0WRK0-F1
#
_entry.id   AF-A0A3E0WRK0-F1
#
_cell.length_a   1.000
_cell.length_b   1.000
_cell.length_c   1.000
_cell.angle_alpha   90.00
_cell.angle_beta   90.00
_cell.angle_gamma   90.00
#
_symmetry.space_group_name_H-M   'P 1'
#
loop_
_entity.id
_entity.type
_entity.pdbx_description
1 polymer ?
#
loop_
_entity_poly.entity_id
_entity_poly.type
_entity_poly.pdbx_seq_one_letter_code
_entity_poly.pdbx_strand_id
1 'polypeptide(L)'
;MAEIKHKRQVVDNVLKKMDELRNTAEELGLVLDRVASEIEANFAGGAKESVVSLLNAEVNNIKKESKNWQVLYEQAEFVANKFEETDEKIM
;
A
#
# COMPACT_ATOMS: atom_id res chain seq x y z
N MET A 1 21.25 25.38 21.63
CA MET A 1 19.85 25.04 21.30
C MET A 1 19.89 24.11 20.10
N ALA A 2 19.42 22.87 20.25
CA ALA A 2 19.27 21.99 19.10
C ALA A 2 18.17 22.57 18.20
N GLU A 3 18.42 22.63 16.90
CA GLU A 3 17.45 23.13 15.93
C GLU A 3 16.34 22.06 15.78
N ILE A 4 15.22 22.25 16.49
CA ILE A 4 14.06 21.36 16.38
C ILE A 4 13.43 21.57 15.00
N LYS A 5 13.65 20.62 14.08
CA LYS A 5 13.00 20.62 12.77
C LYS A 5 11.61 20.03 12.88
N HIS A 6 10.64 20.84 13.30
CA HIS A 6 9.22 20.51 13.18
C HIS A 6 8.79 20.51 11.71
N LYS A 7 9.01 19.38 11.03
CA LYS A 7 8.53 19.15 9.66
C LYS A 7 7.46 18.07 9.62
N ARG A 8 6.56 18.08 10.61
CA ARG A 8 5.43 17.14 10.69
C ARG A 8 4.64 17.08 9.38
N GLN A 9 4.33 18.25 8.83
CA GLN A 9 3.67 18.40 7.54
C GLN A 9 4.39 17.69 6.38
N VAL A 10 5.72 17.61 6.39
CA VAL A 10 6.48 16.89 5.36
C VAL A 10 6.26 15.38 5.49
N VAL A 11 6.27 14.87 6.72
CA VAL A 11 5.99 13.46 6.99
C VAL A 11 4.55 13.13 6.62
N ASP A 12 3.57 13.95 7.01
CA ASP A 12 2.16 13.75 6.68
C ASP A 12 1.93 13.74 5.16
N ASN A 13 2.61 14.61 4.41
CA ASN A 13 2.52 14.61 2.94
C ASN A 13 3.04 13.30 2.33
N VAL A 14 4.12 12.73 2.88
CA VAL A 14 4.68 11.45 2.41
C VAL A 14 3.76 10.29 2.80
N LEU A 15 3.24 10.28 4.02
CA LEU A 15 2.28 9.27 4.51
C LEU A 15 1.00 9.29 3.68
N LYS A 16 0.45 10.47 3.38
CA LYS A 16 -0.69 10.63 2.48
C LYS A 16 -0.38 10.05 1.09
N LYS A 17 0.81 10.32 0.55
CA LYS A 17 1.19 9.79 -0.76
C LYS A 17 1.30 8.27 -0.75
N MET A 18 1.77 7.70 0.35
CA MET A 18 1.86 6.26 0.56
C MET A 18 0.47 5.62 0.60
N ASP A 19 -0.49 6.23 1.30
CA ASP A 19 -1.89 5.78 1.35
C ASP A 19 -2.55 5.81 -0.05
N GLU A 20 -2.34 6.90 -0.81
CA GLU A 20 -2.82 7.01 -2.21
C GLU A 20 -2.28 5.89 -3.11
N LEU A 21 -0.99 5.57 -2.98
CA LEU A 21 -0.36 4.51 -3.76
C LEU A 21 -0.85 3.12 -3.33
N ARG A 22 -1.07 2.89 -2.03
CA ARG A 22 -1.68 1.66 -1.53
C ARG A 22 -3.07 1.46 -2.14
N ASN A 23 -3.92 2.48 -2.08
CA ASN A 23 -5.27 2.43 -2.64
C ASN A 23 -5.24 2.15 -4.15
N THR A 24 -4.33 2.79 -4.89
CA THR A 24 -4.14 2.54 -6.34
C THR A 24 -3.75 1.09 -6.62
N ALA A 25 -2.89 0.48 -5.80
CA ALA A 25 -2.51 -0.91 -5.96
C ALA A 25 -3.66 -1.87 -5.63
N GLU A 26 -4.47 -1.57 -4.62
CA GLU A 26 -5.67 -2.35 -4.31
C GLU A 26 -6.69 -2.31 -5.45
N GLU A 27 -6.90 -1.14 -6.06
CA GLU A 27 -7.72 -0.99 -7.26
C GLU A 27 -7.18 -1.82 -8.42
N LEU A 28 -5.85 -1.80 -8.65
CA LEU A 28 -5.21 -2.66 -9.65
C LEU A 28 -5.48 -4.14 -9.35
N GLY A 29 -5.40 -4.56 -8.09
CA GLY A 29 -5.73 -5.92 -7.67
C GLY A 29 -7.17 -6.31 -8.03
N LEU A 30 -8.15 -5.42 -7.84
CA LEU A 30 -9.54 -5.64 -8.23
C LEU A 30 -9.70 -5.75 -9.76
N VAL A 31 -8.97 -4.94 -10.51
CA VAL A 31 -8.99 -4.99 -11.99
C VAL A 31 -8.40 -6.32 -12.48
N LEU A 32 -7.28 -6.77 -11.92
CA LEU A 32 -6.66 -8.04 -12.30
C LEU A 32 -7.55 -9.24 -11.98
N ASP A 33 -8.20 -9.23 -10.82
CA ASP A 33 -9.17 -10.27 -10.41
C ASP A 33 -10.36 -10.35 -11.38
N ARG A 34 -10.86 -9.19 -11.82
CA ARG A 34 -11.89 -9.12 -12.85
C ARG A 34 -11.39 -9.66 -14.20
N VAL A 35 -10.19 -9.29 -14.63
CA VAL A 35 -9.60 -9.81 -15.88
C VAL A 35 -9.47 -11.33 -15.82
N ALA A 36 -9.03 -11.89 -14.70
CA ALA A 36 -8.95 -13.33 -14.52
C ALA A 36 -10.32 -14.01 -14.66
N SER A 37 -11.35 -13.43 -14.04
CA SER A 37 -12.73 -13.91 -14.09
C SER A 37 -13.30 -13.89 -15.53
N GLU A 38 -13.07 -12.80 -16.26
CA GLU A 38 -13.53 -12.68 -17.65
C GLU A 38 -12.79 -13.64 -18.58
N ILE A 39 -11.49 -13.85 -18.39
CA ILE A 39 -10.73 -14.85 -19.17
C ILE A 39 -11.25 -16.26 -18.87
N GLU A 40 -11.49 -16.57 -17.59
CA GLU A 40 -12.01 -17.86 -17.17
C GLU A 40 -13.39 -18.17 -17.77
N ALA A 41 -14.25 -17.16 -17.88
CA ALA A 41 -15.60 -17.31 -18.41
C ALA A 41 -15.67 -17.41 -19.95
N ASN A 42 -14.75 -16.75 -20.67
CA ASN A 42 -14.86 -16.56 -22.12
C ASN A 42 -13.86 -17.36 -22.97
N PHE A 43 -12.84 -17.98 -22.36
CA PHE A 43 -11.78 -18.69 -23.09
C PHE A 43 -11.61 -20.13 -22.60
N ALA A 44 -11.01 -20.98 -23.44
CA ALA A 44 -10.76 -22.40 -23.14
C ALA A 44 -9.32 -22.80 -23.48
N GLY A 45 -8.87 -23.94 -22.93
CA GLY A 45 -7.55 -24.53 -23.18
C GLY A 45 -6.47 -24.12 -22.18
N GLY A 46 -5.31 -24.78 -22.21
CA GLY A 46 -4.27 -24.65 -21.19
C GLY A 46 -3.63 -23.25 -21.08
N ALA A 47 -3.64 -22.46 -22.17
CA ALA A 47 -3.18 -21.07 -22.12
C ALA A 47 -4.06 -20.21 -21.18
N LYS A 48 -5.39 -20.45 -21.16
CA LYS A 48 -6.32 -19.80 -20.24
C LYS A 48 -5.94 -20.09 -18.78
N GLU A 49 -5.77 -21.36 -18.46
CA GLU A 49 -5.46 -21.81 -17.08
C GLU A 49 -4.15 -21.20 -16.58
N SER A 50 -3.12 -21.15 -17.44
CA SER A 50 -1.85 -20.53 -17.10
C SER A 50 -1.99 -19.03 -16.83
N VAL A 51 -2.68 -18.28 -17.69
CA VAL A 51 -2.87 -16.83 -17.51
C VAL A 51 -3.71 -16.51 -16.28
N VAL A 52 -4.81 -17.23 -16.06
CA VAL A 52 -5.67 -17.07 -14.87
C VAL A 52 -4.88 -17.34 -13.59
N SER A 53 -4.05 -18.38 -13.57
CA SER A 53 -3.19 -18.69 -12.44
C SER A 53 -2.21 -17.56 -12.13
N LEU A 54 -1.56 -17.00 -13.15
CA LEU A 54 -0.63 -15.88 -12.99
C LEU A 54 -1.32 -14.61 -12.48
N LEU A 55 -2.51 -14.28 -13.00
CA LEU A 55 -3.30 -13.14 -12.54
C LEU A 55 -3.70 -13.31 -11.07
N ASN A 56 -4.19 -14.49 -10.69
CA ASN A 56 -4.57 -14.77 -9.31
C ASN A 56 -3.38 -14.73 -8.35
N ALA A 57 -2.20 -15.19 -8.79
CA ALA A 57 -0.98 -15.07 -8.01
C ALA A 57 -0.62 -13.59 -7.76
N GLU A 58 -0.73 -12.75 -8.79
CA GLU A 58 -0.42 -11.32 -8.66
C GLU A 58 -1.43 -10.57 -7.79
N VAL A 59 -2.73 -10.89 -7.89
CA VAL A 59 -3.76 -10.38 -6.97
C VAL A 59 -3.42 -10.70 -5.52
N ASN A 60 -2.95 -11.92 -5.25
CA ASN A 60 -2.55 -12.32 -3.90
C ASN A 60 -1.28 -11.60 -3.42
N ASN A 61 -0.31 -11.39 -4.31
CA ASN A 61 0.89 -10.60 -4.01
C ASN A 61 0.52 -9.17 -3.63
N ILE A 62 -0.33 -8.51 -4.42
CA ILE A 62 -0.83 -7.15 -4.14
C ILE A 62 -1.54 -7.09 -2.78
N LYS A 63 -2.43 -8.06 -2.48
CA LYS A 63 -3.12 -8.11 -1.18
C LYS A 63 -2.15 -8.24 0.00
N LYS A 64 -1.07 -9.01 -0.18
CA LYS A 64 -0.03 -9.18 0.85
C LYS A 64 0.80 -7.91 1.02
N GLU A 65 1.25 -7.31 -0.09
CA GLU A 65 2.04 -6.09 -0.07
C GLU A 65 1.24 -4.89 0.47
N SER A 66 -0.04 -4.76 0.12
CA SER A 66 -0.91 -3.71 0.68
C SER A 66 -0.95 -3.77 2.22
N LYS A 67 -1.08 -4.98 2.80
CA LYS A 67 -1.03 -5.17 4.25
C LYS A 67 0.33 -4.78 4.84
N ASN A 68 1.43 -5.13 4.16
CA ASN A 68 2.77 -4.73 4.61
C ASN A 68 2.92 -3.20 4.59
N TRP A 69 2.44 -2.53 3.54
CA TRP A 69 2.47 -1.08 3.43
C TRP A 69 1.61 -0.42 4.51
N GLN A 70 0.44 -0.97 4.83
CA GLN A 70 -0.37 -0.49 5.95
C GLN A 70 0.40 -0.52 7.28
N VAL A 71 1.09 -1.63 7.58
CA VAL A 71 1.90 -1.74 8.80
C VAL A 71 3.03 -0.71 8.82
N LEU A 72 3.70 -0.51 7.68
CA LEU A 72 4.77 0.50 7.57
C LEU A 72 4.25 1.93 7.74
N TYR A 73 3.06 2.22 7.19
CA TYR A 73 2.38 3.50 7.39
C TYR A 73 2.14 3.75 8.88
N GLU A 74 1.54 2.80 9.59
CA GLU A 74 1.21 2.90 11.01
C GLU A 74 2.47 3.09 11.89
N GLN A 75 3.54 2.35 11.57
CA GLN A 75 4.82 2.50 12.26
C GLN A 75 5.43 3.89 12.04
N ALA A 76 5.40 4.39 10.81
CA ALA A 76 5.92 5.71 10.47
C ALA A 76 5.10 6.83 11.13
N GLU A 77 3.77 6.72 11.14
CA GLU A 77 2.87 7.64 11.85
C GLU A 77 3.12 7.64 13.36
N PHE A 78 3.26 6.46 13.98
CA PHE A 78 3.56 6.34 15.40
C PHE A 78 4.88 7.03 15.78
N VAL A 79 5.94 6.78 15.00
CA VAL A 79 7.26 7.40 15.24
C VAL A 79 7.19 8.92 15.08
N ALA A 80 6.47 9.40 14.06
CA ALA A 80 6.29 10.84 13.85
C ALA A 80 5.54 11.51 15.01
N ASN A 81 4.49 10.88 15.54
CA ASN A 81 3.76 11.37 16.73
C ASN A 81 4.68 11.42 17.96
N LYS A 82 5.53 10.40 18.15
CA LYS A 82 6.45 10.34 19.30
C LYS A 82 7.53 11.41 19.27
N PHE A 83 8.04 11.76 18.10
CA PHE A 83 8.99 12.86 17.98
C PHE A 83 8.34 14.20 18.30
N GLU A 84 7.13 14.45 17.80
CA GLU A 84 6.38 15.67 18.10
C GLU A 84 6.06 15.82 19.60
N GLU A 85 5.55 14.76 20.26
CA GLU A 85 5.33 14.74 21.71
C GLU A 85 6.60 14.98 22.53
N THR A 86 7.76 14.54 22.03
CA THR A 86 9.05 14.69 22.72
C THR A 86 9.57 16.11 22.57
N ASP A 87 9.47 16.67 21.37
CA ASP A 87 9.90 18.03 21.08
C ASP A 87 9.03 19.07 21.84
N GLU A 88 7.72 18.84 21.96
CA GLU A 88 6.81 19.68 22.77
C GLU A 88 7.14 19.69 24.27
N LYS A 89 7.71 18.61 24.81
CA LYS A 89 8.08 18.51 26.24
C LYS A 89 9.42 19.15 26.58
N ILE A 90 10.24 19.45 25.58
CA ILE A 90 11.59 20.02 25.74
C ILE A 90 11.58 21.55 25.50
N MET A 91 10.51 22.09 24.90
CA MET A 91 10.23 23.54 24.79
C MET A 91 9.60 24.11 26.05
#